data_AF-A0A3N5MX06-F1
#
_entry.id   AF-A0A3N5MX06-F1
#
_cell.length_a   1.000
_cell.length_b   1.000
_cell.length_c   1.000
_cell.angle_alpha   90.00
_cell.angle_beta   90.00
_cell.angle_gamma   90.00
#
_symmetry.space_group_name_H-M   'P 1'
#
loop_
_entity.id
_entity.type
_entity.pdbx_description
1 polymer ?
#
loop_
_entity_poly.entity_id
_entity_poly.type
_entity_poly.pdbx_seq_one_letter_code
_entity_poly.pdbx_strand_id
1 'polypeptide(L)'
;MRKYPGIPELLEQFMQEQGADERWVTVQELRERFGLTRYQGNTVSGFLRRLESGPFGKFPFIVASITRAEGENPSDPKKCRYLLKLRITHLLQRKQMKPAESVHGSF
;
A
#
# COMPACT_ATOMS: atom_id res chain seq x y z
N MET A 1 -1.10 0.11 -26.35
CA MET A 1 -0.17 -0.57 -25.44
C MET A 1 -0.59 -0.29 -24.01
N ARG A 2 -1.07 -1.29 -23.26
CA ARG A 2 -1.31 -1.12 -21.82
C ARG A 2 0.06 -0.92 -21.17
N LYS A 3 0.38 0.31 -20.76
CA LYS A 3 1.54 0.54 -19.89
C LYS A 3 1.30 -0.36 -18.68
N TYR A 4 2.20 -1.31 -18.44
CA TYR A 4 2.13 -2.07 -17.20
C TYR A 4 2.22 -1.05 -16.07
N PRO A 5 1.19 -0.92 -15.22
CA PRO A 5 1.28 -0.04 -14.08
C PRO A 5 2.48 -0.48 -13.26
N GLY A 6 3.31 0.47 -12.87
CA GLY A 6 4.43 0.22 -12.00
C GLY A 6 3.95 -0.37 -10.67
N ILE A 7 4.86 -1.05 -9.96
CA ILE A 7 4.62 -1.50 -8.59
C ILE A 7 3.92 -0.45 -7.68
N PRO A 8 4.31 0.84 -7.68
CA PRO A 8 3.60 1.85 -6.90
C PRO A 8 2.13 2.03 -7.29
N GLU A 9 1.80 2.03 -8.58
CA GLU A 9 0.40 2.21 -9.04
C GLU A 9 -0.48 1.04 -8.59
N LEU A 10 0.03 -0.19 -8.65
CA LEU A 10 -0.67 -1.39 -8.17
C LEU A 10 -0.93 -1.33 -6.65
N LEU A 11 0.07 -0.93 -5.88
CA LEU A 11 -0.04 -0.77 -4.43
C LEU A 11 -1.02 0.34 -4.05
N GLU A 12 -1.00 1.46 -4.77
CA GLU A 12 -1.94 2.56 -4.56
C GLU A 12 -3.38 2.12 -4.85
N GLN A 13 -3.61 1.45 -5.99
CA GLN A 13 -4.91 0.88 -6.31
C GLN A 13 -5.38 -0.09 -5.23
N PHE A 14 -4.51 -0.98 -4.75
CA PHE A 14 -4.84 -1.93 -3.68
C PHE A 14 -5.29 -1.21 -2.40
N MET A 15 -4.54 -0.21 -1.95
CA MET A 15 -4.88 0.54 -0.75
C MET A 15 -6.15 1.37 -0.93
N GLN A 16 -6.38 1.94 -2.12
CA GLN A 16 -7.60 2.69 -2.45
C GLN A 16 -8.84 1.80 -2.48
N GLU A 17 -8.75 0.62 -3.11
CA GLU A 17 -9.85 -0.37 -3.15
C GLU A 17 -10.26 -0.82 -1.74
N GLN A 18 -9.30 -0.92 -0.83
CA GLN A 18 -9.57 -1.30 0.56
C GLN A 18 -10.03 -0.14 1.44
N GLY A 19 -9.98 1.10 0.95
CA GLY A 19 -10.36 2.30 1.70
C GLY A 19 -9.56 2.53 2.99
N ALA A 20 -8.38 1.91 3.12
CA ALA A 20 -7.62 1.88 4.36
C ALA A 20 -6.46 2.88 4.33
N ASP A 21 -6.41 3.75 5.34
CA ASP A 21 -5.28 4.66 5.55
C ASP A 21 -4.09 3.92 6.19
N GLU A 22 -4.31 2.77 6.81
CA GLU A 22 -3.28 1.92 7.39
C GLU A 22 -3.70 0.44 7.29
N ARG A 23 -2.84 -0.42 6.73
CA ARG A 23 -3.14 -1.84 6.55
C ARG A 23 -1.91 -2.72 6.44
N TRP A 24 -2.00 -3.90 7.06
CA TRP A 24 -1.07 -4.99 6.83
C TRP A 24 -1.31 -5.65 5.48
N VAL A 25 -0.26 -5.73 4.66
CA VAL A 25 -0.28 -6.40 3.37
C VAL A 25 0.82 -7.44 3.28
N THR A 26 0.55 -8.54 2.60
CA THR A 26 1.57 -9.51 2.22
C THR A 26 1.89 -9.43 0.72
N VAL A 27 3.12 -9.79 0.36
CA VAL A 27 3.50 -9.95 -1.05
C VAL A 27 2.66 -11.04 -1.72
N GLN A 28 2.24 -12.06 -0.96
CA GLN A 28 1.38 -13.13 -1.45
C GLN A 28 -0.01 -12.59 -1.84
N GLU A 29 -0.65 -11.79 -0.98
CA GLU A 29 -1.94 -11.17 -1.31
C GLU A 29 -1.85 -10.29 -2.56
N LEU A 30 -0.81 -9.46 -2.67
CA LEU A 30 -0.60 -8.62 -3.87
C LEU A 30 -0.37 -9.48 -5.11
N ARG A 31 0.34 -10.60 -4.96
CA ARG A 31 0.60 -11.54 -6.04
C ARG A 31 -0.67 -12.25 -6.51
N GLU A 32 -1.49 -12.72 -5.58
CA GLU A 32 -2.78 -13.37 -5.87
C GLU A 32 -3.77 -12.38 -6.46
N ARG A 33 -3.81 -11.15 -5.94
CA ARG A 33 -4.75 -10.12 -6.38
C ARG A 33 -4.46 -9.60 -7.79
N PHE A 34 -3.19 -9.34 -8.10
CA PHE A 34 -2.77 -8.77 -9.38
C PHE A 34 -2.21 -9.81 -10.36
N GLY A 35 -2.22 -11.10 -10.00
CA GLY A 35 -1.68 -12.18 -10.84
C GLY A 35 -0.17 -12.06 -11.09
N LEU A 36 0.60 -11.56 -10.11
CA LEU A 36 2.01 -11.26 -10.30
C LEU A 36 2.85 -12.55 -10.42
N THR A 37 3.90 -12.48 -11.23
CA THR A 37 4.89 -13.56 -11.30
C THR A 37 5.76 -13.58 -10.04
N ARG A 38 6.49 -14.69 -9.82
CA ARG A 38 7.46 -14.79 -8.72
C ARG A 38 8.49 -13.65 -8.77
N TYR A 39 8.95 -13.30 -9.97
CA TYR A 39 9.88 -12.21 -10.19
C TYR A 39 9.30 -10.86 -9.76
N GLN A 40 8.07 -10.55 -10.18
CA GLN A 40 7.39 -9.32 -9.75
C GLN A 40 7.13 -9.30 -8.25
N GLY A 41 6.81 -10.44 -7.63
CA GLY A 41 6.72 -10.55 -6.17
C GLY A 41 8.02 -10.15 -5.46
N ASN A 42 9.18 -10.55 -5.99
CA ASN A 42 10.47 -10.10 -5.45
C ASN A 42 10.66 -8.59 -5.61
N THR A 43 10.25 -8.03 -6.74
CA THR A 43 10.28 -6.57 -6.97
C THR A 43 9.38 -5.83 -5.99
N VAL A 44 8.17 -6.32 -5.72
CA VAL A 44 7.26 -5.77 -4.71
C VAL A 44 7.90 -5.80 -3.33
N SER A 45 8.48 -6.94 -2.93
CA SER A 45 9.18 -7.07 -1.65
C SER A 45 10.32 -6.06 -1.51
N GLY A 46 11.13 -5.90 -2.56
CA GLY A 46 12.21 -4.91 -2.61
C GLY A 46 11.68 -3.47 -2.52
N PHE A 47 10.57 -3.18 -3.20
CA PHE A 47 9.92 -1.88 -3.14
C PHE A 47 9.39 -1.57 -1.75
N LEU A 48 8.71 -2.51 -1.10
CA LEU A 48 8.19 -2.37 0.26
C LEU A 48 9.33 -2.15 1.28
N ARG A 49 10.46 -2.87 1.16
CA ARG A 49 11.64 -2.59 1.99
C ARG A 49 12.20 -1.19 1.76
N ARG A 50 12.15 -0.68 0.52
CA ARG A 50 12.57 0.70 0.24
C ARG A 50 11.67 1.73 0.92
N LEU A 51 10.37 1.45 0.99
CA LEU A 51 9.39 2.30 1.67
C LEU A 51 9.54 2.31 3.19
N GLU A 52 10.18 1.30 3.78
CA GLU A 52 10.56 1.29 5.21
C GLU A 52 11.70 2.28 5.47
N SER A 53 12.68 2.37 4.55
CA SER A 53 13.79 3.31 4.68
C SER A 53 13.40 4.77 4.45
N GLY A 54 12.26 5.03 3.79
CA GLY A 54 11.78 6.38 3.56
C GLY A 54 10.76 6.50 2.41
N PRO A 55 10.24 7.72 2.17
CA PRO A 55 9.25 7.96 1.12
C PRO A 55 9.86 7.75 -0.28
N PHE A 56 9.09 7.12 -1.16
CA PHE A 56 9.48 6.94 -2.56
C PHE A 56 8.82 8.00 -3.45
N GLY A 57 9.55 9.08 -3.76
CA GLY A 57 9.07 10.14 -4.65
C GLY A 57 7.73 10.74 -4.20
N LYS A 58 6.72 10.72 -5.09
CA LYS A 58 5.35 11.19 -4.84
C LYS A 58 4.41 10.11 -4.27
N PHE A 59 4.93 8.92 -3.95
CA PHE A 59 4.11 7.83 -3.46
C PHE A 59 3.51 8.17 -2.08
N PRO A 60 2.19 8.04 -1.90
CA PRO A 60 1.51 8.59 -0.73
C PRO A 60 1.61 7.69 0.50
N PHE A 61 2.00 6.42 0.34
CA PHE A 61 2.13 5.46 1.45
C PHE A 61 3.59 5.22 1.83
N ILE A 62 3.82 4.83 3.07
CA ILE A 62 5.10 4.35 3.62
C ILE A 62 4.90 2.99 4.27
N VAL A 63 5.98 2.23 4.44
CA VAL A 63 5.94 1.03 5.28
C VAL A 63 6.31 1.44 6.70
N ALA A 64 5.32 1.42 7.58
CA ALA A 64 5.49 1.78 8.99
C ALA A 64 6.12 0.64 9.81
N SER A 65 5.92 -0.61 9.39
CA SER A 65 6.46 -1.77 10.09
C SER A 65 6.56 -2.98 9.16
N ILE A 66 7.55 -3.84 9.40
CA ILE A 66 7.70 -5.13 8.73
C ILE A 66 7.71 -6.21 9.80
N THR A 67 6.76 -7.13 9.72
CA THR A 67 6.68 -8.29 10.61
C THR A 67 6.89 -9.55 9.80
N ARG A 68 7.82 -10.39 10.25
CA ARG A 68 7.97 -11.74 9.71
C ARG A 68 7.10 -12.62 10.59
N ALA A 69 5.93 -13.02 10.10
CA ALA A 69 5.19 -14.08 10.75
C ALA A 69 5.99 -15.36 10.55
N GLU A 70 6.54 -15.88 11.63
CA GLU A 70 6.92 -17.29 11.69
C GLU A 70 5.62 -18.05 11.53
N GLY A 71 5.55 -18.91 10.51
CA GLY A 71 4.36 -19.71 10.34
C GLY A 71 4.14 -20.57 11.58
N GLU A 72 2.88 -20.92 11.82
CA GLU A 72 2.50 -21.77 12.95
C GLU A 72 3.28 -23.10 12.93
N ASN A 73 3.73 -23.53 11.74
CA ASN A 73 4.72 -24.58 11.59
C ASN A 73 6.10 -24.03 11.18
N PRO A 74 7.20 -24.61 11.68
CA PRO A 74 8.56 -24.25 11.27
C PRO A 74 8.86 -24.52 9.78
N SER A 75 8.03 -25.32 9.11
CA SER A 75 8.11 -25.61 7.66
C SER A 75 7.30 -24.64 6.80
N ASP A 76 6.45 -23.81 7.40
CA ASP A 76 5.71 -22.80 6.66
C ASP A 76 6.67 -21.73 6.14
N PRO A 77 6.54 -21.31 4.87
CA PRO A 77 7.33 -20.23 4.35
C PRO A 77 7.06 -18.97 5.18
N LYS A 78 8.11 -18.39 5.76
CA LYS A 78 8.04 -17.16 6.56
C LYS A 78 7.24 -16.10 5.80
N LYS A 79 6.06 -15.73 6.30
CA LYS A 79 5.19 -14.76 5.66
C LYS A 79 5.60 -13.37 6.13
N CYS A 80 6.30 -12.63 5.27
CA CYS A 80 6.56 -11.22 5.51
C CYS A 80 5.27 -10.40 5.32
N ARG A 81 4.87 -9.71 6.37
CA ARG A 81 3.78 -8.73 6.41
C ARG A 81 4.38 -7.32 6.50
N TYR A 82 3.82 -6.41 5.72
CA TYR A 82 4.25 -5.02 5.64
C TYR A 82 3.07 -4.14 6.02
N LEU A 83 3.24 -3.29 7.04
CA LEU A 83 2.23 -2.32 7.45
C LEU A 83 2.37 -1.09 6.56
N LEU A 84 1.52 -0.99 5.55
CA LEU A 84 1.42 0.22 4.75
C LEU A 84 0.58 1.26 5.47
N LYS A 85 1.08 2.49 5.51
CA LYS A 85 0.42 3.63 6.14
C LYS A 85 0.45 4.83 5.22
N LEU A 86 -0.68 5.50 5.08
CA LEU A 86 -0.80 6.75 4.35
C LEU A 86 -0.04 7.84 5.11
N ARG A 87 0.81 8.58 4.38
CA ARG A 87 1.59 9.68 4.95
C ARG A 87 0.66 10.78 5.46
N ILE A 88 1.01 11.36 6.61
CA ILE A 88 0.28 12.48 7.20
C ILE A 88 0.15 13.65 6.21
N THR A 89 1.20 13.94 5.43
CA THR A 89 1.16 14.98 4.38
C THR A 89 0.08 14.74 3.32
N HIS A 90 -0.23 13.48 3.01
CA HIS A 90 -1.31 13.13 2.08
C HIS A 90 -2.67 13.05 2.78
N LEU A 91 -2.73 12.63 4.04
CA LEU A 91 -3.95 12.71 4.87
C LEU A 91 -4.46 14.15 4.98
N LEU A 92 -3.55 15.11 5.23
CA LEU A 92 -3.89 16.54 5.33
C LEU A 92 -4.34 17.13 3.99
N GLN A 93 -3.81 16.66 2.86
CA GLN A 93 -4.28 17.06 1.53
C GLN A 93 -5.67 16.48 1.22
N ARG A 94 -5.91 15.19 1.52
CA ARG A 94 -7.23 14.56 1.37
C ARG A 94 -8.30 15.23 2.23
N LYS A 95 -7.95 15.64 3.45
CA LYS A 95 -8.87 16.35 4.35
C LYS A 95 -9.21 17.76 3.85
N GLN A 96 -8.26 18.45 3.21
CA GLN A 96 -8.50 19.75 2.58
C GLN A 96 -9.26 19.68 1.24
N MET A 97 -9.15 18.56 0.51
CA MET A 97 -9.87 18.34 -0.75
C MET A 97 -11.29 17.79 -0.59
N LYS A 98 -11.77 17.52 0.64
CA LYS A 98 -13.21 17.39 0.84
C LYS A 98 -13.82 18.76 0.53
N PRO A 99 -14.63 18.92 -0.52
CA PRO A 99 -15.33 20.16 -0.72
C PRO A 99 -16.15 20.37 0.54
N ALA A 100 -15.97 21.53 1.16
CA ALA A 100 -16.96 22.05 2.08
C ALA A 100 -18.30 21.85 1.39
N GLU A 101 -19.15 21.00 1.97
CA GLU A 101 -20.54 20.94 1.59
C GLU A 101 -21.03 22.38 1.79
N SER A 102 -21.14 23.10 0.67
CA SER A 102 -21.79 24.40 0.61
C SER A 102 -23.23 24.13 1.01
N VAL A 103 -23.50 24.20 2.32
CA VAL A 103 -24.85 24.41 2.82
C VAL A 103 -25.17 25.85 2.46
N HIS A 104 -25.57 26.02 1.21
CA HIS A 104 -26.23 27.22 0.72
C HIS A 104 -27.53 27.35 1.51
N GLY A 105 -27.66 28.49 2.19
CA GLY A 105 -28.82 28.78 3.03
C GLY A 105 -30.13 28.81 2.25
N SER A 106 -31.21 28.61 3.01
CA SER A 106 -32.63 28.84 2.72
C SER A 106 -33.34 28.27 3.96
N PHE A 107 -34.07 28.98 4.82
CA PHE A 107 -34.84 30.22 4.77
C PHE A 107 -34.79 30.93 6.14
#